data_AF-A0A921EPI4-F1
#
_entry.id   AF-A0A921EPI4-F1
#
_cell.length_a   1.000
_cell.length_b   1.000
_cell.length_c   1.000
_cell.angle_alpha   90.00
_cell.angle_beta   90.00
_cell.angle_gamma   90.00
#
_symmetry.space_group_name_H-M   'P 1'
#
loop_
_entity.id
_entity.type
_entity.pdbx_description
1 polymer ?
#
loop_
_entity_poly.entity_id
_entity_poly.type
_entity_poly.pdbx_seq_one_letter_code
_entity_poly.pdbx_strand_id
1 'polypeptide(L)'
;MNRRRTPSRPWWSTWPGAVGMGLISFLLVSPALLAAQLALSLQSVDTAGLDHEVTGPGLAPRILAIVMTAASLALPVLTGRWARKTWLGYLLLGLALSVVLGVVGLGLMGFL
;
A
#
# COMPACT_ATOMS: atom_id res chain seq x y z
N MET A 1 47.48 16.23 -16.00
CA MET A 1 46.55 15.81 -14.93
C MET A 1 45.25 15.35 -15.59
N ASN A 2 45.13 14.06 -15.92
CA ASN A 2 44.01 13.52 -16.71
C ASN A 2 42.74 13.40 -15.86
N ARG A 3 41.76 14.27 -16.07
CA ARG A 3 40.40 14.12 -15.54
C ARG A 3 39.74 12.91 -16.24
N ARG A 4 39.81 11.73 -15.62
CA ARG A 4 38.99 10.59 -16.02
C ARG A 4 37.52 11.01 -15.87
N ARG A 5 36.84 11.27 -16.98
CA ARG A 5 35.38 11.42 -17.00
C ARG A 5 34.81 10.07 -16.57
N THR A 6 34.32 9.96 -15.34
CA THR A 6 33.55 8.80 -14.92
C THR A 6 32.36 8.67 -15.88
N PRO A 7 32.11 7.49 -16.48
CA PRO A 7 30.94 7.32 -17.33
C PRO A 7 29.71 7.59 -16.47
N SER A 8 28.93 8.62 -16.85
CA SER A 8 27.66 8.92 -16.20
C SER A 8 26.76 7.70 -16.37
N ARG A 9 26.38 7.05 -15.27
CA ARG A 9 25.46 5.91 -15.32
C ARG A 9 24.19 6.36 -16.06
N PRO A 10 23.71 5.60 -17.07
CA PRO A 10 22.49 5.97 -17.75
C PRO A 10 21.35 6.03 -16.74
N TRP A 11 20.56 7.10 -16.77
CA TRP A 11 19.50 7.39 -15.80
C TRP A 11 18.43 6.29 -15.74
N TRP A 12 18.39 5.42 -16.75
CA TRP A 12 17.53 4.25 -16.85
C TRP A 12 17.99 3.05 -16.00
N SER A 13 19.26 2.97 -15.59
CA SER A 13 19.78 1.75 -14.93
C SER A 13 19.19 1.48 -13.54
N THR A 14 18.64 2.50 -12.89
CA THR A 14 17.99 2.38 -11.56
C THR A 14 16.49 2.10 -11.65
N TRP A 15 15.90 2.12 -12.85
CA TRP A 15 14.47 1.90 -13.03
C TRP A 15 14.00 0.48 -12.75
N PRO A 16 14.69 -0.59 -13.18
CA PRO A 16 14.25 -1.96 -12.87
C PRO A 16 14.18 -2.21 -11.36
N GLY A 17 15.17 -1.71 -10.61
CA GLY A 17 15.18 -1.78 -9.14
C GLY A 17 14.08 -0.95 -8.48
N ALA A 18 13.84 0.27 -8.99
CA ALA A 18 12.76 1.12 -8.48
C ALA A 18 11.37 0.53 -8.74
N VAL A 19 11.15 -0.04 -9.93
CA VAL A 19 9.91 -0.73 -10.31
C VAL A 19 9.74 -1.99 -9.47
N GLY A 20 10.79 -2.80 -9.31
CA GLY A 20 10.76 -4.00 -8.47
C GLY A 20 10.40 -3.68 -7.01
N MET A 21 10.99 -2.63 -6.43
CA MET A 21 10.67 -2.21 -5.05
C MET A 21 9.25 -1.68 -4.91
N GLY A 22 8.77 -0.91 -5.89
CA GLY A 22 7.37 -0.47 -5.93
C GLY A 22 6.40 -1.64 -6.02
N LEU A 23 6.71 -2.65 -6.85
CA LEU A 23 5.90 -3.87 -6.97
C LEU A 23 5.88 -4.69 -5.67
N ILE A 24 7.02 -4.84 -5.01
CA ILE A 24 7.09 -5.54 -3.71
C ILE A 24 6.24 -4.79 -2.68
N SER A 25 6.37 -3.46 -2.59
CA SER A 25 5.53 -2.65 -1.71
C SER A 25 4.06 -2.81 -2.04
N PHE A 26 3.68 -2.78 -3.33
CA PHE A 26 2.30 -2.99 -3.74
C PHE A 26 1.76 -4.37 -3.34
N LEU A 27 2.53 -5.44 -3.56
CA LEU A 27 2.16 -6.79 -3.13
C LEU A 27 1.93 -6.86 -1.63
N LEU A 28 2.80 -6.23 -0.84
CA LEU A 28 2.67 -6.18 0.61
C LEU A 28 1.41 -5.44 1.08
N VAL A 29 1.01 -4.37 0.41
CA VAL A 29 -0.20 -3.62 0.79
C VAL A 29 -1.49 -4.17 0.17
N SER A 30 -1.39 -5.08 -0.80
CA SER A 30 -2.56 -5.63 -1.49
C SER A 30 -3.65 -6.24 -0.57
N PRO A 31 -3.35 -6.92 0.55
CA PRO A 31 -4.40 -7.41 1.46
C PRO A 31 -5.15 -6.28 2.16
N ALA A 32 -4.43 -5.21 2.57
CA ALA A 32 -5.04 -4.01 3.15
C ALA A 32 -5.92 -3.26 2.14
N LEU A 33 -5.47 -3.14 0.90
CA LEU A 33 -6.26 -2.54 -0.17
C LEU A 33 -7.56 -3.32 -0.40
N LEU A 34 -7.48 -4.65 -0.45
CA LEU A 34 -8.65 -5.51 -0.63
C LEU A 34 -9.59 -5.42 0.58
N ALA A 35 -9.07 -5.41 1.82
CA ALA A 35 -9.88 -5.26 3.03
C ALA A 35 -10.62 -3.91 3.07
N ALA A 36 -9.92 -2.82 2.72
CA ALA A 36 -10.51 -1.50 2.61
C ALA A 36 -11.62 -1.46 1.54
N GLN A 37 -11.40 -2.09 0.40
CA GLN A 37 -12.39 -2.11 -0.67
C GLN A 37 -13.63 -2.92 -0.31
N LEU A 38 -13.48 -4.04 0.40
CA LEU A 38 -14.60 -4.79 0.96
C LEU A 38 -15.38 -3.93 1.96
N ALA A 39 -14.70 -3.25 2.88
CA ALA A 39 -15.32 -2.37 3.85
C ALA A 39 -16.10 -1.19 3.22
N LEU A 40 -15.61 -0.66 2.09
CA LEU A 40 -16.29 0.41 1.34
C LEU A 40 -17.45 -0.10 0.48
N SER A 41 -17.35 -1.33 -0.02
CA SER A 41 -18.36 -1.94 -0.90
C SER A 41 -19.53 -2.53 -0.12
N LEU A 42 -19.35 -2.83 1.16
CA LEU A 42 -20.42 -3.25 2.07
C LEU A 42 -21.36 -2.06 2.36
N GLN A 43 -22.43 -1.98 1.58
CA GLN A 43 -23.55 -1.08 1.86
C GLN A 43 -24.45 -1.68 2.95
N SER A 44 -25.00 -0.82 3.80
CA SER A 44 -26.11 -1.17 4.68
C SER A 44 -27.29 -1.57 3.80
N VAL A 45 -27.58 -2.86 3.71
CA VAL A 45 -28.84 -3.32 3.12
C VAL A 45 -29.86 -3.30 4.24
N ASP A 46 -30.77 -2.32 4.21
CA ASP A 46 -31.99 -2.35 5.03
C ASP A 46 -32.82 -3.54 4.55
N THR A 47 -32.51 -4.71 5.08
CA THR A 47 -33.19 -5.95 4.72
C THR A 47 -34.44 -6.02 5.59
N ALA A 48 -35.49 -5.30 5.17
CA ALA A 48 -36.81 -5.37 5.78
C ALA A 48 -37.35 -6.81 5.65
N GLY A 49 -37.04 -7.67 6.63
CA GLY A 49 -37.48 -9.07 6.66
C GLY A 49 -36.49 -10.09 7.20
N LEU A 50 -35.24 -9.71 7.55
CA LEU A 50 -34.33 -10.57 8.29
C LEU A 50 -34.27 -10.10 9.76
N ASP A 51 -34.43 -11.01 10.72
CA ASP A 51 -34.30 -10.74 12.18
C ASP A 51 -32.89 -10.31 12.61
N HIS A 52 -31.97 -10.15 11.66
CA HIS A 52 -30.66 -9.57 11.86
C HIS A 52 -30.60 -8.21 11.15
N GLU A 53 -30.73 -7.15 11.94
CA GLU A 53 -30.33 -5.81 11.52
C GLU A 53 -28.81 -5.83 11.30
N VAL A 54 -28.40 -5.99 10.04
CA VAL A 54 -27.00 -5.79 9.66
C VAL A 54 -26.79 -4.29 9.53
N THR A 55 -26.66 -3.62 10.68
CA THR A 55 -26.28 -2.20 10.72
C THR A 55 -24.98 -2.07 9.93
N GLY A 56 -25.03 -1.41 8.78
CA GLY A 56 -23.85 -1.28 7.92
C GLY A 56 -22.69 -0.61 8.65
N PRO A 57 -21.45 -0.78 8.17
CA PRO A 57 -20.28 -0.22 8.82
C PRO A 57 -20.47 1.30 9.03
N GLY A 58 -20.39 1.73 10.29
CA GLY A 58 -20.55 3.13 10.68
C GLY A 58 -19.51 4.06 10.02
N LEU A 59 -19.57 5.36 10.30
CA LEU A 59 -18.67 6.33 9.67
C LEU A 59 -17.18 6.04 9.95
N ALA A 60 -16.84 5.56 11.15
CA ALA A 60 -15.46 5.28 11.54
C ALA A 60 -14.76 4.23 10.65
N PRO A 61 -15.29 3.00 10.45
CA PRO A 61 -14.67 2.02 9.57
C PRO A 61 -14.60 2.47 8.10
N ARG A 62 -15.53 3.30 7.62
CA ARG A 62 -15.47 3.86 6.26
C ARG A 62 -14.32 4.86 6.10
N ILE A 63 -14.12 5.75 7.08
CA ILE A 63 -12.98 6.68 7.08
C ILE A 63 -11.67 5.90 7.13
N LEU A 64 -11.58 4.88 7.98
CA LEU A 64 -10.41 4.01 8.06
C LEU A 64 -10.12 3.35 6.71
N ALA A 65 -11.14 2.81 6.05
CA ALA A 65 -10.99 2.19 4.74
C ALA A 65 -10.47 3.19 3.68
N ILE A 66 -11.00 4.42 3.62
CA ILE A 66 -10.48 5.46 2.71
C ILE A 66 -9.01 5.75 2.99
N VAL A 67 -8.62 5.89 4.26
CA VAL A 67 -7.22 6.13 4.65
C VAL A 67 -6.33 4.96 4.25
N MET A 68 -6.79 3.72 4.45
CA MET A 68 -6.05 2.53 4.04
C MET A 68 -5.91 2.45 2.53
N THR A 69 -6.95 2.74 1.75
CA THR A 69 -6.87 2.80 0.28
C THR A 69 -5.86 3.85 -0.17
N ALA A 70 -5.90 5.06 0.41
CA ALA A 70 -4.94 6.12 0.08
C ALA A 70 -3.49 5.72 0.41
N ALA A 71 -3.25 5.14 1.59
CA ALA A 71 -1.94 4.66 2.00
C ALA A 71 -1.43 3.53 1.08
N SER A 72 -2.31 2.63 0.67
CA SER A 72 -2.01 1.51 -0.22
C SER A 72 -1.57 1.93 -1.62
N LEU A 73 -2.07 3.06 -2.11
CA LEU A 73 -1.69 3.63 -3.39
C LEU A 73 -0.43 4.50 -3.28
N ALA A 74 -0.28 5.23 -2.16
CA ALA A 74 0.83 6.16 -1.96
C ALA A 74 2.17 5.44 -1.68
N LEU A 75 2.15 4.39 -0.85
CA LEU A 75 3.37 3.70 -0.41
C LEU A 75 4.18 3.06 -1.54
N PRO A 76 3.59 2.35 -2.52
CA PRO A 76 4.30 1.80 -3.67
C PRO A 76 4.97 2.86 -4.55
N VAL A 77 4.28 3.99 -4.75
CA VAL A 77 4.80 5.12 -5.53
C VAL A 77 5.97 5.78 -4.81
N LEU A 78 5.85 5.97 -3.50
CA LEU A 78 6.90 6.56 -2.67
C LEU A 78 8.12 5.65 -2.54
N THR A 79 7.93 4.34 -2.31
CA THR A 79 9.04 3.36 -2.26
C THR A 79 9.78 3.30 -3.60
N GLY A 80 9.07 3.25 -4.73
CA GLY A 80 9.70 3.33 -6.05
C GLY A 80 10.47 4.64 -6.28
N ARG A 81 9.93 5.77 -5.83
CA ARG A 81 10.61 7.07 -5.92
C ARG A 81 11.87 7.14 -5.04
N TRP A 82 11.80 6.62 -3.83
CA TRP A 82 12.92 6.60 -2.88
C TRP A 82 14.01 5.60 -3.28
N ALA A 83 13.64 4.45 -3.87
CA ALA A 83 14.56 3.50 -4.49
C ALA A 83 15.44 4.17 -5.54
N ARG A 84 14.87 5.09 -6.33
CA ARG A 84 15.64 5.81 -7.35
C ARG A 84 16.63 6.82 -6.79
N LYS A 85 16.39 7.37 -5.60
CA LYS A 85 17.27 8.37 -4.96
C LYS A 85 18.32 7.76 -4.01
N THR A 86 18.33 6.44 -3.80
CA THR A 86 19.25 5.74 -2.88
C THR A 86 19.07 6.12 -1.40
N TRP A 87 17.88 6.56 -0.99
CA TRP A 87 17.59 6.85 0.42
C TRP A 87 17.14 5.57 1.12
N LEU A 88 18.12 4.74 1.51
CA LEU A 88 17.89 3.41 2.08
C LEU A 88 16.93 3.46 3.29
N GLY A 89 17.07 4.46 4.16
CA GLY A 89 16.21 4.62 5.34
C GLY A 89 14.73 4.83 5.00
N TYR A 90 14.41 5.70 4.05
CA TYR A 90 13.01 5.92 3.63
C TYR A 90 12.45 4.73 2.84
N LEU A 91 13.30 4.03 2.08
CA LEU A 91 12.90 2.80 1.40
C LEU A 91 12.53 1.70 2.40
N LEU A 92 13.35 1.49 3.43
CA LEU A 92 13.09 0.53 4.50
C LEU A 92 11.84 0.93 5.29
N LEU A 93 11.65 2.22 5.58
CA LEU A 93 10.44 2.72 6.23
C LEU A 93 9.19 2.45 5.40
N GLY A 94 9.25 2.71 4.08
CA GLY A 94 8.14 2.44 3.17
C GLY A 94 7.80 0.95 3.07
N LEU A 95 8.81 0.07 3.04
CA LEU A 95 8.61 -1.38 3.09
C LEU A 95 8.03 -1.84 4.42
N ALA A 96 8.57 -1.35 5.55
CA ALA A 96 8.05 -1.68 6.88
C ALA A 96 6.59 -1.28 7.03
N LEU A 97 6.22 -0.06 6.60
CA LEU A 97 4.82 0.40 6.57
C LEU A 97 3.95 -0.48 5.66
N SER A 98 4.50 -0.93 4.53
CA SER A 98 3.78 -1.82 3.62
C SER A 98 3.49 -3.18 4.27
N VAL A 99 4.47 -3.76 4.99
CA VAL A 99 4.29 -5.00 5.76
C VAL A 99 3.24 -4.81 6.85
N VAL A 100 3.32 -3.74 7.62
CA VAL A 100 2.35 -3.44 8.68
C VAL A 100 0.93 -3.37 8.11
N LEU A 101 0.73 -2.65 7.02
CA LEU A 101 -0.57 -2.60 6.36
C LEU A 101 -1.01 -3.98 5.85
N GLY A 102 -0.12 -4.76 5.24
CA GLY A 102 -0.41 -6.12 4.81
C GLY A 102 -0.91 -7.00 5.97
N VAL A 103 -0.21 -7.00 7.10
CA VAL A 103 -0.58 -7.74 8.31
C VAL A 103 -1.94 -7.28 8.86
N VAL A 104 -2.16 -5.96 8.94
CA VAL A 104 -3.45 -5.41 9.38
C VAL A 104 -4.57 -5.83 8.43
N GLY A 105 -4.34 -5.77 7.11
CA GLY A 105 -5.32 -6.19 6.10
C GLY A 105 -5.68 -7.67 6.22
N LEU A 106 -4.69 -8.54 6.42
CA LEU A 106 -4.90 -9.97 6.62
C LEU A 106 -5.66 -10.25 7.93
N GLY A 107 -5.35 -9.53 9.01
CA GLY A 107 -6.10 -9.62 10.27
C GLY A 107 -7.56 -9.17 10.12
N LEU A 108 -7.81 -8.09 9.38
CA LEU A 108 -9.17 -7.62 9.09
C LEU A 108 -9.98 -8.62 8.25
N MET A 109 -9.31 -9.46 7.45
CA MET A 109 -9.95 -10.54 6.68
C MET A 109 -10.15 -11.83 7.47
N GLY A 110 -9.62 -11.93 8.70
CA GLY A 110 -9.70 -13.15 9.51
C GLY A 110 -8.71 -14.25 9.11
N PHE A 111 -7.64 -13.92 8.39
CA PHE A 111 -6.56 -14.87 8.06
C PHE A 111 -5.47 -14.97 9.15
N LEU A 112 -5.56 -14.15 10.21
CA LEU A 112 -4.58 -14.00 11.29
C LEU A 112 -5.25 -14.13 12.67
#